data_AF-A0A6G3S574-F1
#
_entry.id   AF-A0A6G3S574-F1
#
_cell.length_a   1.000
_cell.length_b   1.000
_cell.length_c   1.000
_cell.angle_alpha   90.00
_cell.angle_beta   90.00
_cell.angle_gamma   90.00
#
_symmetry.space_group_name_H-M   'P 1'
#
loop_
_entity.id
_entity.type
_entity.pdbx_description
1 polymer ?
#
loop_
_entity_poly.entity_id
_entity_poly.type
_entity_poly.pdbx_seq_one_letter_code
_entity_poly.pdbx_strand_id
1 'polypeptide(L)'
;VAGRQSVRVVDGDGWLLGDTGSGFWLGRQALRGALRAVDGREEWGQLVSLVLDRVVPGRADPALDWHGRHRLKQAIAGWAYGQRPVALAELSPLVATAAERGDLRARRLLDEATRHLADTVAVLEPAPGESLVITGGLLGPGGPLGDRLRAAVQPMGLRCSAVPDGVGGAVALARTLAAESAGTP
;
A
#
# COMPACT_ATOMS: atom_id res chain seq x y z
N VAL A 1 21.37 2.91 4.46
CA VAL A 1 22.47 2.31 3.65
C VAL A 1 23.77 2.98 4.09
N ALA A 2 24.80 2.22 4.43
CA ALA A 2 26.12 2.74 4.74
C ALA A 2 27.17 1.93 3.99
N GLY A 3 28.19 2.58 3.42
CA GLY A 3 29.20 1.88 2.63
C GLY A 3 28.64 1.04 1.47
N ARG A 4 27.51 1.48 0.87
CA ARG A 4 26.77 0.77 -0.19
C ARG A 4 26.16 -0.58 0.23
N GLN A 5 26.02 -0.81 1.53
CA GLN A 5 25.37 -2.00 2.07
C GLN A 5 24.10 -1.62 2.85
N SER A 6 23.12 -2.53 2.84
CA SER A 6 21.99 -2.44 3.75
C SER A 6 22.49 -2.78 5.15
N VAL A 7 22.31 -1.86 6.10
CA VAL A 7 22.77 -2.02 7.49
C VAL A 7 21.63 -2.24 8.48
N ARG A 8 20.40 -1.90 8.07
CA ARG A 8 19.20 -2.01 8.89
C ARG A 8 18.00 -2.12 7.96
N VAL A 9 17.08 -3.01 8.31
CA VAL A 9 15.80 -3.20 7.63
C VAL A 9 14.73 -3.21 8.71
N VAL A 10 13.61 -2.55 8.45
CA VAL A 10 12.44 -2.48 9.34
C VAL A 10 11.21 -2.73 8.49
N ASP A 11 10.37 -3.67 8.90
CA ASP A 11 9.25 -4.19 8.11
C ASP A 11 9.73 -4.81 6.77
N GLY A 12 8.80 -5.18 5.89
CA GLY A 12 9.09 -5.98 4.70
C GLY A 12 9.11 -7.48 4.97
N ASP A 13 8.55 -7.91 6.11
CA ASP A 13 8.45 -9.33 6.52
C ASP A 13 7.35 -10.10 5.76
N GLY A 14 6.83 -9.50 4.69
CA GLY A 14 5.84 -10.07 3.78
C GLY A 14 4.39 -9.94 4.26
N TRP A 15 3.48 -10.28 3.35
CA TRP A 15 2.04 -10.03 3.47
C TRP A 15 1.35 -10.52 4.76
N LEU A 16 1.88 -11.56 5.41
CA LEU A 16 1.27 -12.15 6.60
C LEU A 16 1.67 -11.40 7.88
N LEU A 17 2.96 -11.07 8.01
CA LEU A 17 3.55 -10.58 9.27
C LEU A 17 3.93 -9.09 9.22
N GLY A 18 4.16 -8.54 8.02
CA GLY A 18 4.56 -7.16 7.81
C GLY A 18 3.80 -6.52 6.64
N ASP A 19 4.52 -5.76 5.84
CA ASP A 19 4.03 -4.96 4.72
C ASP A 19 2.91 -4.01 5.14
N THR A 20 3.04 -3.38 6.30
CA THR A 20 1.98 -2.52 6.82
C THR A 20 1.94 -1.21 6.04
N GLY A 21 0.75 -0.79 5.59
CA GLY A 21 0.60 0.37 4.69
C GLY A 21 0.96 0.08 3.22
N SER A 22 1.27 -1.16 2.87
CA SER A 22 1.46 -1.60 1.47
C SER A 22 0.15 -1.66 0.67
N GLY A 23 0.27 -1.93 -0.64
CA GLY A 23 -0.88 -2.18 -1.51
C GLY A 23 -1.68 -3.41 -1.08
N PHE A 24 -0.99 -4.47 -0.65
CA PHE A 24 -1.66 -5.64 -0.09
C PHE A 24 -2.44 -5.28 1.18
N TRP A 25 -1.84 -4.51 2.10
CA TRP A 25 -2.52 -4.05 3.30
C TRP A 25 -3.78 -3.25 2.95
N LEU A 26 -3.69 -2.29 2.02
CA LEU A 26 -4.82 -1.49 1.56
C LEU A 26 -5.93 -2.36 0.96
N GLY A 27 -5.58 -3.26 0.04
CA GLY A 27 -6.55 -4.13 -0.61
C GLY A 27 -7.24 -5.09 0.37
N ARG A 28 -6.49 -5.64 1.34
CA ARG A 28 -7.04 -6.44 2.44
C ARG A 28 -8.01 -5.63 3.31
N GLN A 29 -7.67 -4.39 3.65
CA GLN A 29 -8.60 -3.54 4.41
C GLN A 29 -9.85 -3.19 3.63
N ALA A 30 -9.72 -2.92 2.32
CA ALA A 30 -10.85 -2.64 1.44
C ALA A 30 -11.82 -3.84 1.36
N LEU A 31 -11.29 -5.05 1.17
CA LEU A 31 -12.10 -6.27 1.13
C LEU A 31 -12.77 -6.58 2.48
N ARG A 32 -12.05 -6.41 3.59
CA ARG A 32 -12.62 -6.55 4.94
C ARG A 32 -13.73 -5.52 5.19
N GLY A 33 -13.53 -4.29 4.73
CA GLY A 33 -14.54 -3.24 4.80
C GLY A 33 -15.80 -3.60 4.02
N ALA A 34 -15.65 -4.09 2.78
CA ALA A 34 -16.76 -4.56 1.98
C ALA A 34 -17.54 -5.69 2.67
N LEU A 35 -16.85 -6.69 3.24
CA LEU A 35 -17.49 -7.75 4.01
C LEU A 35 -18.25 -7.21 5.24
N ARG A 36 -17.66 -6.25 5.97
CA ARG A 36 -18.31 -5.59 7.11
C ARG A 36 -19.55 -4.79 6.69
N ALA A 37 -19.53 -4.14 5.53
CA ALA A 37 -20.69 -3.43 5.01
C ALA A 37 -21.83 -4.38 4.63
N VAL A 38 -21.53 -5.54 4.03
CA VAL A 38 -22.53 -6.59 3.77
C VAL A 38 -23.16 -7.09 5.08
N ASP A 39 -22.37 -7.19 6.16
CA ASP A 39 -22.83 -7.50 7.52
C ASP A 39 -23.64 -6.37 8.20
N GLY A 40 -23.67 -5.15 7.65
CA GLY A 40 -24.26 -3.97 8.30
C GLY A 40 -23.40 -3.36 9.41
N ARG A 41 -22.12 -3.76 9.52
CA ARG A 41 -21.16 -3.24 10.51
C ARG A 41 -20.41 -1.99 10.02
N GLU A 42 -20.48 -1.69 8.74
CA GLU A 42 -19.95 -0.48 8.13
C GLU A 42 -20.95 0.04 7.09
N GLU A 43 -20.80 1.32 6.73
CA GLU A 43 -21.60 1.94 5.67
C GLU A 43 -21.23 1.34 4.30
N TRP A 44 -22.25 1.09 3.48
CA TRP A 44 -22.06 0.70 2.09
C TRP A 44 -21.75 1.94 1.23
N GLY A 45 -20.51 2.39 1.31
CA GLY A 45 -20.00 3.52 0.54
C GLY A 45 -19.49 3.16 -0.85
N GLN A 46 -18.89 4.14 -1.52
CA GLN A 46 -18.39 4.00 -2.89
C GLN A 46 -17.22 3.00 -2.98
N LEU A 47 -16.33 2.99 -1.99
CA LEU A 47 -15.26 2.00 -1.92
C LEU A 47 -15.82 0.57 -1.86
N VAL A 48 -16.88 0.36 -1.07
CA VAL A 48 -17.52 -0.94 -0.94
C VAL A 48 -18.08 -1.39 -2.28
N SER A 49 -18.82 -0.53 -2.98
CA SER A 49 -19.36 -0.84 -4.31
C SER A 49 -18.26 -1.21 -5.31
N LEU A 50 -17.18 -0.42 -5.39
CA LEU A 50 -16.06 -0.72 -6.30
C LEU A 50 -15.41 -2.08 -6.00
N VAL A 51 -15.22 -2.40 -4.72
CA VAL A 51 -14.65 -3.69 -4.31
C VAL A 51 -15.60 -4.84 -4.65
N LEU A 52 -16.89 -4.71 -4.34
CA LEU A 52 -17.88 -5.75 -4.61
C LEU A 52 -18.06 -5.99 -6.11
N ASP A 53 -18.08 -4.95 -6.93
CA ASP A 53 -18.11 -5.06 -8.40
C ASP A 53 -16.89 -5.80 -8.94
N ARG A 54 -15.71 -5.62 -8.33
CA ARG A 54 -14.47 -6.29 -8.74
C ARG A 54 -14.40 -7.76 -8.34
N VAL A 55 -14.92 -8.12 -7.17
CA VAL A 55 -14.75 -9.47 -6.57
C VAL A 55 -15.95 -10.39 -6.79
N VAL A 56 -17.16 -9.84 -6.89
CA VAL A 56 -18.43 -10.57 -7.04
C VAL A 56 -19.37 -9.82 -8.00
N PRO A 57 -18.96 -9.62 -9.27
CA PRO A 57 -19.66 -8.77 -10.23
C PRO A 57 -21.13 -9.17 -10.40
N GLY A 58 -22.01 -8.17 -10.44
CA GLY A 58 -23.45 -8.35 -10.66
C GLY A 58 -24.21 -8.95 -9.47
N ARG A 59 -23.57 -9.15 -8.31
CA ARG A 59 -24.20 -9.68 -7.09
C ARG A 59 -24.39 -8.65 -5.98
N ALA A 60 -23.84 -7.46 -6.16
CA ALA A 60 -23.82 -6.39 -5.18
C ALA A 60 -25.15 -5.62 -5.22
N ASP A 61 -25.95 -5.73 -4.17
CA ASP A 61 -27.17 -4.94 -4.00
C ASP A 61 -27.35 -4.57 -2.51
N PRO A 62 -27.36 -3.27 -2.16
CA PRO A 62 -27.60 -2.81 -0.79
C PRO A 62 -28.96 -3.22 -0.22
N ALA A 63 -29.96 -3.48 -1.08
CA ALA A 63 -31.32 -3.84 -0.70
C ALA A 63 -31.52 -5.35 -0.44
N LEU A 64 -30.45 -6.16 -0.50
CA LEU A 64 -30.53 -7.60 -0.24
C LEU A 64 -31.09 -7.90 1.16
N ASP A 65 -31.97 -8.90 1.19
CA ASP A 65 -32.46 -9.53 2.41
C ASP A 65 -31.34 -10.32 3.11
N TRP A 66 -31.66 -10.92 4.26
CA TRP A 66 -30.70 -11.70 5.03
C TRP A 66 -30.06 -12.84 4.22
N HIS A 67 -30.86 -13.57 3.43
CA HIS A 67 -30.35 -14.70 2.64
C HIS A 67 -29.44 -14.21 1.51
N GLY A 68 -29.79 -13.10 0.86
CA GLY A 68 -28.98 -12.43 -0.14
C GLY A 68 -27.64 -11.99 0.42
N ARG A 69 -27.63 -11.31 1.57
CA ARG A 69 -26.41 -10.90 2.27
C ARG A 69 -25.56 -12.11 2.67
N HIS A 70 -26.17 -13.17 3.18
CA HIS A 70 -25.44 -14.41 3.50
C HIS A 70 -24.75 -14.99 2.27
N ARG A 71 -25.45 -15.13 1.14
CA ARG A 71 -24.85 -15.62 -0.12
C ARG A 71 -23.74 -14.70 -0.63
N LEU A 72 -23.92 -13.39 -0.53
CA LEU A 72 -22.91 -12.41 -0.92
C LEU A 72 -21.64 -12.55 -0.08
N LYS A 73 -21.76 -12.71 1.25
CA LYS A 73 -20.62 -13.00 2.14
C LYS A 73 -19.87 -14.27 1.75
N GLN A 74 -20.61 -15.35 1.47
CA GLN A 74 -19.99 -16.61 1.04
C GLN A 74 -19.24 -16.44 -0.28
N ALA A 75 -19.79 -15.66 -1.22
CA ALA A 75 -19.12 -15.36 -2.48
C ALA A 75 -17.84 -14.53 -2.28
N ILE A 76 -17.87 -13.51 -1.41
CA ILE A 76 -16.69 -12.71 -1.05
C ILE A 76 -15.61 -13.59 -0.40
N ALA A 77 -15.99 -14.43 0.56
CA ALA A 77 -15.08 -15.35 1.23
C ALA A 77 -14.49 -16.37 0.24
N GLY A 78 -15.33 -16.97 -0.61
CA GLY A 78 -14.89 -17.90 -1.65
C GLY A 78 -13.91 -17.26 -2.63
N TRP A 79 -14.16 -16.01 -3.04
CA TRP A 79 -13.19 -15.26 -3.84
C TRP A 79 -11.88 -15.05 -3.07
N ALA A 80 -11.94 -14.51 -1.86
CA ALA A 80 -10.77 -14.15 -1.06
C ALA A 80 -9.85 -15.36 -0.78
N TYR A 81 -10.43 -16.49 -0.37
CA TYR A 81 -9.69 -17.71 -0.04
C TYR A 81 -9.31 -18.52 -1.29
N GLY A 82 -9.94 -18.27 -2.44
CA GLY A 82 -9.54 -18.85 -3.72
C GLY A 82 -8.38 -18.13 -4.41
N GLN A 83 -8.00 -16.93 -3.96
CA GLN A 83 -6.89 -16.17 -4.53
C GLN A 83 -5.54 -16.56 -3.91
N ARG A 84 -4.46 -16.29 -4.65
CA ARG A 84 -3.13 -16.15 -4.04
C ARG A 84 -3.17 -14.94 -3.10
N PRO A 85 -2.62 -15.00 -1.87
CA PRO A 85 -2.73 -13.91 -0.91
C PRO A 85 -2.37 -12.53 -1.49
N VAL A 86 -1.24 -12.45 -2.22
CA VAL A 86 -0.75 -11.20 -2.81
C VAL A 86 -1.73 -10.56 -3.81
N ALA A 87 -2.64 -11.33 -4.42
CA ALA A 87 -3.63 -10.81 -5.38
C ALA A 87 -4.60 -9.80 -4.74
N LEU A 88 -4.77 -9.80 -3.42
CA LEU A 88 -5.55 -8.76 -2.75
C LEU A 88 -4.96 -7.35 -2.96
N ALA A 89 -3.66 -7.24 -3.25
CA ALA A 89 -3.04 -5.96 -3.60
C ALA A 89 -3.67 -5.32 -4.85
N GLU A 90 -4.26 -6.10 -5.75
CA GLU A 90 -4.97 -5.59 -6.93
C GLU A 90 -6.21 -4.75 -6.58
N LEU A 91 -6.69 -4.81 -5.33
CA LEU A 91 -7.77 -3.96 -4.84
C LEU A 91 -7.28 -2.60 -4.35
N SER A 92 -5.96 -2.40 -4.17
CA SER A 92 -5.41 -1.13 -3.69
C SER A 92 -5.72 0.08 -4.60
N PRO A 93 -5.70 -0.03 -5.94
CA PRO A 93 -6.07 1.09 -6.81
C PRO A 93 -7.52 1.54 -6.59
N LEU A 94 -8.44 0.63 -6.22
CA LEU A 94 -9.83 0.98 -5.92
C LEU A 94 -9.93 1.90 -4.69
N VAL A 95 -9.03 1.76 -3.72
CA VAL A 95 -8.94 2.66 -2.56
C VAL A 95 -8.55 4.07 -3.01
N ALA A 96 -7.53 4.18 -3.88
CA ALA A 96 -7.12 5.47 -4.43
C ALA A 96 -8.27 6.13 -5.23
N THR A 97 -8.88 5.38 -6.15
CA THR A 97 -10.01 5.86 -6.95
C THR A 97 -11.20 6.28 -6.08
N ALA A 98 -11.55 5.53 -5.05
CA ALA A 98 -12.64 5.90 -4.15
C ALA A 98 -12.32 7.18 -3.36
N ALA A 99 -11.07 7.33 -2.89
CA ALA A 99 -10.64 8.52 -2.16
C ALA A 99 -10.66 9.80 -3.02
N GLU A 100 -10.25 9.69 -4.29
CA GLU A 100 -10.33 10.75 -5.29
C GLU A 100 -11.79 11.19 -5.52
N ARG A 101 -12.71 10.22 -5.53
CA ARG A 101 -14.15 10.47 -5.68
C ARG A 101 -14.86 10.95 -4.41
N GLY A 102 -14.13 11.12 -3.30
CA GLY A 102 -14.66 11.70 -2.07
C GLY A 102 -15.00 10.70 -0.96
N ASP A 103 -14.78 9.40 -1.16
CA ASP A 103 -15.07 8.40 -0.15
C ASP A 103 -14.21 8.60 1.12
N LEU A 104 -14.89 8.89 2.24
CA LEU A 104 -14.23 9.19 3.50
C LEU A 104 -13.51 7.97 4.10
N ARG A 105 -14.04 6.75 3.89
CA ARG A 105 -13.37 5.53 4.39
C ARG A 105 -12.11 5.27 3.60
N ALA A 106 -12.15 5.45 2.29
CA ALA A 106 -10.99 5.30 1.43
C ALA A 106 -9.88 6.31 1.79
N ARG A 107 -10.24 7.58 2.03
CA ARG A 107 -9.29 8.59 2.52
C ARG A 107 -8.64 8.18 3.84
N ARG A 108 -9.45 7.72 4.82
CA ARG A 108 -8.93 7.21 6.11
C ARG A 108 -7.96 6.03 5.93
N LEU A 109 -8.24 5.11 5.01
CA LEU A 109 -7.32 4.00 4.72
C LEU A 109 -5.98 4.47 4.16
N LEU A 110 -5.98 5.46 3.27
CA LEU A 110 -4.74 6.03 2.75
C LEU A 110 -3.96 6.75 3.85
N ASP A 111 -4.64 7.46 4.74
CA ASP A 111 -4.00 8.14 5.87
C ASP A 111 -3.47 7.13 6.92
N GLU A 112 -4.18 6.04 7.18
CA GLU A 112 -3.70 4.89 7.98
C GLU A 112 -2.45 4.26 7.34
N ALA A 113 -2.46 4.01 6.03
CA ALA A 113 -1.31 3.46 5.32
C ALA A 113 -0.09 4.39 5.39
N THR A 114 -0.29 5.69 5.18
CA THR A 114 0.78 6.68 5.32
C THR A 114 1.37 6.69 6.72
N ARG A 115 0.54 6.63 7.77
CA ARG A 115 1.04 6.59 9.16
C ARG A 115 1.90 5.36 9.40
N HIS A 116 1.45 4.18 8.98
CA HIS A 116 2.25 2.96 9.12
C HIS A 116 3.61 3.06 8.43
N LEU A 117 3.66 3.61 7.22
CA LEU A 117 4.91 3.83 6.50
C LEU A 117 5.82 4.86 7.21
N ALA A 118 5.24 5.95 7.72
CA ALA A 118 5.98 6.96 8.47
C ALA A 118 6.53 6.41 9.79
N ASP A 119 5.75 5.58 10.50
CA ASP A 119 6.19 4.91 11.73
C ASP A 119 7.38 3.98 11.45
N THR A 120 7.34 3.22 10.35
CA THR A 120 8.47 2.39 9.89
C THR A 120 9.73 3.23 9.62
N VAL A 121 9.58 4.40 8.99
CA VAL A 121 10.70 5.33 8.77
C VAL A 121 11.22 5.89 10.10
N ALA A 122 10.34 6.25 11.03
CA ALA A 122 10.72 6.81 12.33
C ALA A 122 11.57 5.84 13.16
N VAL A 123 11.26 4.54 13.09
CA VAL A 123 12.05 3.49 13.78
C VAL A 123 13.51 3.49 13.33
N LEU A 124 13.81 3.86 12.09
CA LEU A 124 15.18 3.94 11.59
C LEU A 124 16.01 5.05 12.25
N GLU A 125 15.38 5.95 13.03
CA GLU A 125 16.02 7.08 13.72
C GLU A 125 16.86 7.95 12.77
N PRO A 126 16.29 8.44 11.65
CA PRO A 126 17.06 9.19 10.68
C PRO A 126 17.52 10.55 11.24
N ALA A 127 18.71 10.99 10.86
CA ALA A 127 19.15 12.34 11.17
C ALA A 127 18.47 13.38 10.27
N PRO A 128 18.22 14.61 10.77
CA PRO A 128 17.73 15.71 9.95
C PRO A 128 18.65 15.96 8.76
N GLY A 129 18.06 16.15 7.58
CA GLY A 129 18.80 16.30 6.33
C GLY A 129 19.31 14.99 5.75
N GLU A 130 18.89 13.82 6.24
CA GLU A 130 19.10 12.58 5.50
C GLU A 130 18.17 12.48 4.28
N SER A 131 18.60 11.72 3.27
CA SER A 131 17.82 11.49 2.06
C SER A 131 16.91 10.27 2.24
N LEU A 132 15.62 10.46 1.99
CA LEU A 132 14.62 9.38 1.92
C LEU A 132 14.23 9.19 0.46
N VAL A 133 14.56 8.02 -0.11
CA VAL A 133 14.14 7.68 -1.47
C VAL A 133 12.89 6.80 -1.40
N ILE A 134 11.82 7.20 -2.07
CA ILE A 134 10.56 6.46 -2.12
C ILE A 134 10.27 5.99 -3.55
N THR A 135 9.74 4.78 -3.69
CA THR A 135 9.46 4.16 -4.99
C THR A 135 8.28 3.18 -4.89
N GLY A 136 7.86 2.62 -6.02
CA GLY A 136 6.73 1.70 -6.15
C GLY A 136 5.40 2.41 -6.40
N GLY A 137 4.39 1.66 -6.86
CA GLY A 137 3.14 2.24 -7.40
C GLY A 137 2.31 3.09 -6.42
N LEU A 138 2.53 2.95 -5.11
CA LEU A 138 1.85 3.80 -4.11
C LEU A 138 2.59 5.11 -3.82
N LEU A 139 3.92 5.10 -3.87
CA LEU A 139 4.79 6.17 -3.34
C LEU A 139 5.60 6.89 -4.41
N GLY A 140 5.84 6.22 -5.54
CA GLY A 140 6.55 6.77 -6.68
C GLY A 140 5.77 7.92 -7.36
N PRO A 141 6.33 8.48 -8.45
CA PRO A 141 5.69 9.55 -9.18
C PRO A 141 4.23 9.21 -9.58
N GLY A 142 3.28 10.08 -9.22
CA GLY A 142 1.85 9.86 -9.47
C GLY A 142 1.16 8.87 -8.53
N GLY A 143 1.87 8.31 -7.54
CA GLY A 143 1.30 7.40 -6.56
C GLY A 143 0.43 8.12 -5.50
N PRO A 144 -0.66 7.49 -5.02
CA PRO A 144 -1.64 8.10 -4.12
C PRO A 144 -1.13 8.42 -2.70
N LEU A 145 0.05 7.91 -2.32
CA LEU A 145 0.64 8.10 -0.99
C LEU A 145 1.92 8.95 -1.00
N GLY A 146 2.49 9.30 -2.16
CA GLY A 146 3.78 9.98 -2.25
C GLY A 146 3.80 11.32 -1.51
N ASP A 147 2.84 12.20 -1.79
CA ASP A 147 2.73 13.51 -1.13
C ASP A 147 2.33 13.39 0.34
N ARG A 148 1.44 12.44 0.66
CA ARG A 148 1.04 12.15 2.05
C ARG A 148 2.24 11.73 2.90
N LEU A 149 3.08 10.82 2.39
CA LEU A 149 4.28 10.37 3.10
C LEU A 149 5.30 11.50 3.22
N ARG A 150 5.50 12.30 2.17
CA ARG A 150 6.39 13.47 2.23
C ARG A 150 5.95 14.45 3.32
N ALA A 151 4.65 14.70 3.45
CA ALA A 151 4.12 15.54 4.53
C ALA A 151 4.30 14.88 5.90
N ALA A 152 4.02 13.57 6.03
CA ALA A 152 4.12 12.84 7.30
C ALA A 152 5.55 12.77 7.85
N VAL A 153 6.55 12.71 6.97
CA VAL A 153 7.98 12.65 7.36
C VAL A 153 8.67 14.01 7.40
N GLN A 154 7.97 15.09 7.02
CA GLN A 154 8.52 16.46 7.08
C GLN A 154 9.02 16.86 8.48
N PRO A 155 8.34 16.51 9.59
CA PRO A 155 8.82 16.81 10.94
C PRO A 155 10.15 16.13 11.29
N MET A 156 10.53 15.06 10.57
CA MET A 156 11.81 14.36 10.74
C MET A 156 12.97 15.08 10.02
N GLY A 157 12.69 16.15 9.26
CA GLY A 157 13.70 16.91 8.53
C GLY A 157 14.30 16.18 7.32
N LEU A 158 13.62 15.16 6.79
CA LEU A 158 14.11 14.33 5.69
C LEU A 158 13.98 15.02 4.32
N ARG A 159 14.99 14.83 3.46
CA ARG A 159 14.91 15.17 2.03
C ARG A 159 14.31 14.00 1.26
N CYS A 160 13.01 14.07 1.02
CA CYS A 160 12.26 12.99 0.36
C CYS A 160 12.26 13.14 -1.18
N SER A 161 12.72 12.12 -1.90
CA SER A 161 12.73 12.06 -3.37
C SER A 161 11.99 10.81 -3.87
N ALA A 162 11.08 11.01 -4.83
CA ALA A 162 10.35 9.93 -5.47
C ALA A 162 11.05 9.50 -6.76
N VAL A 163 11.24 8.20 -6.94
CA VAL A 163 11.84 7.61 -8.16
C VAL A 163 10.89 6.56 -8.76
N PRO A 164 10.85 6.42 -10.10
CA PRO A 164 9.96 5.47 -10.76
C PRO A 164 10.29 4.01 -10.41
N ASP A 165 11.58 3.69 -10.31
CA ASP A 165 12.07 2.34 -10.01
C ASP A 165 13.50 2.38 -9.43
N GLY A 166 14.05 1.20 -9.14
CA GLY A 166 15.41 1.02 -8.62
C GLY A 166 16.50 0.84 -9.70
N VAL A 167 16.16 0.88 -10.99
CA VAL A 167 17.09 0.54 -12.09
C VAL A 167 18.25 1.53 -12.14
N GLY A 168 17.96 2.83 -12.00
CA GLY A 168 19.01 3.86 -11.98
C GLY A 168 20.03 3.65 -10.86
N GLY A 169 19.56 3.26 -9.66
CA GLY A 169 20.42 2.93 -8.53
C GLY A 169 21.26 1.68 -8.76
N ALA A 170 20.68 0.65 -9.36
CA ALA A 170 21.39 -0.59 -9.70
C ALA A 170 22.51 -0.35 -10.73
N VAL A 171 22.24 0.44 -11.78
CA VAL A 171 23.23 0.81 -12.79
C VAL A 171 24.37 1.63 -12.18
N ALA A 172 24.04 2.61 -11.33
CA ALA A 172 25.05 3.41 -10.64
C ALA A 172 25.95 2.53 -9.75
N LEU A 173 25.36 1.62 -8.97
CA LEU A 173 26.10 0.68 -8.13
C LEU A 173 27.04 -0.21 -8.96
N ALA A 174 26.55 -0.78 -10.07
CA ALA A 174 27.36 -1.63 -10.96
C ALA A 174 28.55 -0.87 -11.55
N ARG A 175 28.35 0.38 -12.00
CA ARG A 175 29.44 1.22 -12.54
C ARG A 175 30.50 1.52 -11.50
N THR A 176 30.10 1.81 -10.26
CA THR A 176 31.05 2.06 -9.17
C THR A 176 31.88 0.82 -8.84
N LEU A 177 31.25 -0.36 -8.74
CA LEU A 177 31.96 -1.62 -8.47
C LEU A 177 32.93 -2.01 -9.60
N ALA A 178 32.54 -1.75 -10.86
CA ALA A 178 33.41 -2.00 -12.02
C ALA A 178 34.63 -1.07 -12.03
N ALA A 179 34.46 0.21 -11.69
CA ALA A 179 35.56 1.16 -11.60
C ALA A 179 36.55 0.82 -10.46
N GLU A 180 36.04 0.34 -9.32
CA GLU A 180 36.87 -0.13 -8.20
C GLU A 180 37.66 -1.40 -8.57
N SER A 181 37.04 -2.31 -9.32
CA SER A 181 37.71 -3.54 -9.81
C SER A 181 38.78 -3.24 -10.87
N ALA A 182 38.60 -2.20 -11.69
CA ALA A 182 39.58 -1.78 -12.69
C ALA A 182 40.75 -0.96 -12.10
N GLY A 183 40.60 -0.43 -10.88
CA GLY A 183 41.60 0.37 -10.18
C GLY A 183 42.46 -0.39 -9.17
N THR A 184 42.29 -1.72 -9.07
CA THR A 184 43.10 -2.58 -8.19
C THR A 184 44.19 -3.26 -9.02
N PRO A 185 45.49 -2.89 -8.89
CA PRO A 185 46.60 -3.55 -9.58
C PRO A 185 46.88 -4.96 -9.05
#